data_AF-A0A951XF58-F1
#
_entry.id   AF-A0A951XF58-F1
#
_cell.length_a   1.000
_cell.length_b   1.000
_cell.length_c   1.000
_cell.angle_alpha   90.00
_cell.angle_beta   90.00
_cell.angle_gamma   90.00
#
_symmetry.space_group_name_H-M   'P 1'
#
loop_
_entity.id
_entity.type
_entity.pdbx_description
1 polymer ?
#
loop_
_entity_poly.entity_id
_entity_poly.type
_entity_poly.pdbx_seq_one_letter_code
_entity_poly.pdbx_strand_id
1 'polypeptide(L)'
;MSIEFGWWNKDPESGKYQVRAVVHGGNIRWTRHQGHHTSWEPHVPDDDDRVRLIAEAERRLPRRLITQKQFEEIRRLSANEGPGRIVGRTARPGPTR
;
A
#
# COMPACT_ATOMS: atom_id res chain seq x y z
N MET A 1 -5.49 13.28 5.82
CA MET A 1 -4.42 12.45 6.41
C MET A 1 -4.10 11.30 5.47
N SER A 2 -2.84 10.89 5.40
CA SER A 2 -2.38 9.70 4.68
C SER A 2 -1.76 8.74 5.69
N ILE A 3 -2.14 7.45 5.63
CA ILE A 3 -1.56 6.42 6.50
C ILE A 3 -0.65 5.57 5.63
N GLU A 4 0.61 5.45 6.03
CA GLU A 4 1.62 4.74 5.25
C GLU A 4 2.05 3.48 5.97
N PHE A 5 2.09 2.38 5.23
CA PHE A 5 2.56 1.08 5.67
C PHE A 5 3.69 0.63 4.76
N GLY A 6 4.71 -0.01 5.32
CA GLY A 6 5.79 -0.56 4.54
C GLY A 6 6.39 -1.79 5.20
N TRP A 7 6.69 -2.79 4.39
CA TRP A 7 7.33 -4.03 4.83
C TRP A 7 8.26 -4.54 3.74
N TRP A 8 9.12 -5.47 4.12
CA TRP A 8 9.96 -6.18 3.17
C TRP A 8 9.28 -7.48 2.78
N ASN A 9 9.19 -7.72 1.49
CA ASN A 9 8.75 -8.98 0.90
C ASN A 9 9.93 -9.62 0.13
N LYS A 10 9.87 -10.93 -0.08
CA LYS A 10 10.88 -11.68 -0.82
C LYS A 10 10.20 -12.44 -1.94
N ASP A 11 10.50 -12.04 -3.17
CA ASP A 11 10.12 -12.79 -4.35
C ASP A 11 11.16 -13.89 -4.62
N PRO A 12 10.75 -15.13 -4.90
CA PRO A 12 11.69 -16.20 -5.24
C PRO A 12 12.43 -15.96 -6.57
N GLU A 13 11.86 -15.22 -7.52
CA GLU A 13 12.50 -14.92 -8.81
C GLU A 13 13.26 -13.59 -8.78
N SER A 14 12.67 -12.57 -8.16
CA SER A 14 13.19 -11.20 -8.20
C SER A 14 14.02 -10.82 -6.95
N GLY A 15 13.99 -11.62 -5.89
CA GLY A 15 14.72 -11.34 -4.64
C GLY A 15 13.95 -10.41 -3.68
N LYS A 16 14.67 -9.76 -2.76
CA LYS A 16 14.06 -8.94 -1.71
C LYS A 16 13.63 -7.57 -2.24
N TYR A 17 12.38 -7.19 -2.00
CA TYR A 17 11.84 -5.87 -2.34
C TYR A 17 11.05 -5.28 -1.17
N GLN A 18 10.97 -3.96 -1.12
CA GLN A 18 10.16 -3.25 -0.13
C GLN A 18 8.82 -2.89 -0.75
N VAL A 19 7.73 -3.27 -0.09
CA VAL A 19 6.37 -2.87 -0.43
C VAL A 19 5.99 -1.68 0.44
N ARG A 20 5.29 -0.71 -0.16
CA ARG A 20 4.68 0.44 0.53
C ARG A 20 3.23 0.58 0.09
N ALA A 21 2.34 0.60 1.07
CA ALA A 21 0.91 0.86 0.89
C ALA A 21 0.57 2.20 1.53
N VAL A 22 0.04 3.13 0.74
CA VAL A 22 -0.38 4.46 1.19
C VAL A 22 -1.89 4.57 1.08
N VAL A 23 -2.55 4.73 2.22
CA VAL A 23 -4.01 4.86 2.32
C VAL A 23 -4.36 6.34 2.38
N HIS A 24 -5.10 6.82 1.38
CA HIS A 24 -5.51 8.21 1.30
C HIS A 24 -6.81 8.37 0.49
N GLY A 25 -7.76 9.15 1.02
CA GLY A 25 -8.98 9.52 0.31
C GLY A 25 -9.79 8.34 -0.23
N GLY A 26 -9.97 7.29 0.58
CA GLY A 26 -10.72 6.09 0.19
C GLY A 26 -10.01 5.21 -0.87
N ASN A 27 -8.71 5.35 -1.05
CA ASN A 27 -7.92 4.54 -1.98
C ASN A 27 -6.63 4.03 -1.31
N ILE A 28 -6.11 2.92 -1.83
CA ILE A 28 -4.80 2.39 -1.44
C ILE A 28 -3.88 2.46 -2.66
N ARG A 29 -2.78 3.21 -2.52
CA ARG A 29 -1.70 3.24 -3.50
C ARG A 29 -0.63 2.25 -3.07
N TRP A 30 -0.31 1.32 -3.96
CA TRP A 30 0.69 0.29 -3.76
C TRP A 30 1.91 0.60 -4.61
N THR A 31 3.07 0.61 -3.98
CA THR A 31 4.36 0.81 -4.65
C THR A 31 5.37 -0.17 -4.11
N ARG A 32 6.28 -0.63 -4.96
CA ARG A 32 7.43 -1.45 -4.57
C ARG A 32 8.74 -0.77 -4.90
N HIS A 33 9.78 -1.13 -4.18
CA HIS A 33 11.13 -0.62 -4.38
C HIS A 33 12.14 -1.75 -4.22
N GLN A 34 13.12 -1.82 -5.12
CA GLN A 34 14.14 -2.88 -5.10
C GLN A 34 15.53 -2.29 -5.34
N GLY A 35 16.36 -2.30 -4.29
CA GLY A 35 17.75 -1.80 -4.36
C GLY A 35 17.86 -0.30 -4.07
N HIS A 36 19.04 0.16 -3.63
CA HIS A 36 19.18 1.48 -2.97
C HIS A 36 18.86 2.68 -3.89
N HIS A 37 19.13 2.59 -5.20
CA HIS A 37 19.04 3.72 -6.14
C HIS A 37 17.92 3.56 -7.18
N THR A 38 16.97 2.65 -6.96
CA THR A 38 15.81 2.50 -7.86
C THR A 38 14.65 3.39 -7.43
N SER A 39 13.76 3.69 -8.36
CA SER A 39 12.54 4.43 -8.06
C SER A 39 11.47 3.51 -7.48
N TRP A 40 10.52 4.09 -6.74
CA TRP A 40 9.32 3.37 -6.34
C TRP A 40 8.43 3.13 -7.57
N GLU A 41 8.18 1.87 -7.87
CA GLU A 41 7.36 1.46 -9.01
C GLU A 41 5.95 1.10 -8.54
N PRO A 42 4.91 1.29 -9.37
CA PRO A 42 3.57 0.79 -9.05
C PRO A 42 3.61 -0.73 -8.84
N HIS A 43 2.97 -1.19 -7.77
CA HIS A 43 2.88 -2.60 -7.41
C HIS A 43 1.43 -3.05 -7.45
N VAL A 44 1.17 -4.24 -7.98
CA VAL A 44 -0.16 -4.86 -7.87
C VAL A 44 -0.12 -5.75 -6.64
N PRO A 45 -0.93 -5.47 -5.60
CA PRO A 45 -0.91 -6.26 -4.37
C PRO A 45 -1.46 -7.67 -4.62
N ASP A 46 -0.73 -8.67 -4.15
CA ASP A 46 -1.18 -10.04 -4.02
C ASP A 46 -2.01 -10.24 -2.72
N ASP A 47 -2.49 -11.47 -2.50
CA ASP A 47 -3.27 -11.78 -1.30
C ASP A 47 -2.43 -11.68 -0.02
N ASP A 48 -1.15 -12.02 -0.08
CA ASP A 48 -0.23 -11.90 1.04
C ASP A 48 -0.03 -10.43 1.44
N ASP A 49 0.15 -9.53 0.48
CA ASP A 49 0.28 -8.09 0.70
C ASP A 49 -0.98 -7.50 1.33
N ARG A 50 -2.17 -7.97 0.91
CA ARG A 50 -3.46 -7.58 1.50
C ARG A 50 -3.56 -8.01 2.96
N VAL A 51 -3.17 -9.26 3.25
CA VAL A 51 -3.15 -9.80 4.62
C VAL A 51 -2.14 -9.03 5.49
N ARG A 52 -0.96 -8.73 4.94
CA ARG A 52 0.10 -7.96 5.61
C ARG A 52 -0.36 -6.55 5.94
N LEU A 53 -1.04 -5.87 5.03
CA LEU A 53 -1.60 -4.55 5.28
C LEU A 53 -2.57 -4.55 6.46
N ILE A 54 -3.48 -5.55 6.52
CA ILE A 54 -4.44 -5.68 7.62
C ILE A 54 -3.72 -5.93 8.94
N ALA A 55 -2.74 -6.84 8.98
CA ALA A 55 -1.97 -7.13 10.18
C ALA A 55 -1.17 -5.91 10.69
N GLU A 56 -0.57 -5.14 9.77
CA GLU A 56 0.15 -3.91 10.12
C GLU A 56 -0.80 -2.81 10.60
N ALA A 57 -2.00 -2.70 10.04
CA ALA A 57 -3.03 -1.79 10.52
C ALA A 57 -3.54 -2.19 11.91
N GLU A 58 -3.77 -3.48 12.15
CA GLU A 58 -4.23 -4.00 13.44
C GLU A 58 -3.23 -3.68 14.56
N ARG A 59 -1.93 -3.84 14.30
CA ARG A 59 -0.85 -3.48 15.25
C ARG A 59 -0.83 -2.00 15.64
N ARG A 60 -1.49 -1.14 14.86
CA ARG A 60 -1.56 0.32 15.11
C ARG A 60 -2.77 0.72 15.95
N LEU A 61 -3.80 -0.13 16.06
CA LEU A 61 -4.97 0.09 16.92
C LEU A 61 -4.61 0.25 18.41
N PRO A 62 -3.87 -0.67 19.07
CA PRO A 62 -3.56 -0.53 20.49
C PRO A 62 -2.64 0.67 20.76
N ARG A 63 -1.87 1.08 19.74
CA ARG A 63 -0.99 2.26 19.80
C ARG A 63 -1.73 3.57 19.49
N ARG A 64 -3.03 3.51 19.16
CA ARG A 64 -3.87 4.65 18.79
C ARG A 64 -3.31 5.48 17.63
N LEU A 65 -2.50 4.85 16.77
CA LEU A 65 -1.95 5.49 15.56
C LEU A 65 -2.99 5.53 14.44
N ILE A 66 -4.02 4.69 14.53
CA ILE A 66 -5.21 4.71 13.70
C ILE A 66 -6.44 4.48 14.58
N THR A 67 -7.59 4.96 14.12
CA THR A 67 -8.90 4.71 14.75
C THR A 67 -9.52 3.40 14.25
N GLN A 68 -10.48 2.87 15.00
CA GLN A 68 -11.25 1.69 14.60
C GLN A 68 -11.91 1.86 13.22
N LYS A 69 -12.49 3.04 12.96
CA LYS A 69 -13.10 3.37 11.65
C LYS A 69 -12.08 3.32 10.51
N GLN A 70 -10.88 3.85 10.73
CA GLN A 70 -9.81 3.82 9.73
C GLN A 70 -9.33 2.40 9.47
N PHE A 71 -9.25 1.55 10.49
CA PHE A 71 -8.92 0.14 10.32
C PHE A 71 -9.97 -0.59 9.47
N GLU A 72 -11.25 -0.41 9.77
CA GLU A 72 -12.35 -1.02 9.01
C GLU A 72 -12.35 -0.55 7.54
N GLU A 73 -12.07 0.74 7.31
CA GLU A 73 -11.92 1.27 5.95
C GLU A 73 -10.74 0.63 5.22
N ILE A 74 -9.58 0.49 5.87
CA ILE A 74 -8.41 -0.21 5.29
C ILE A 74 -8.76 -1.65 4.95
N ARG A 75 -9.45 -2.36 5.85
CA ARG A 75 -9.88 -3.75 5.64
C ARG A 75 -10.80 -3.86 4.43
N ARG A 76 -11.81 -2.97 4.33
CA ARG A 76 -12.74 -2.93 3.20
C ARG A 76 -12.05 -2.62 1.87
N LEU A 77 -11.16 -1.62 1.85
CA LEU A 77 -10.40 -1.25 0.65
C LEU A 77 -9.43 -2.36 0.23
N SER A 78 -8.82 -3.07 1.18
CA SER A 78 -7.95 -4.21 0.92
C SER A 78 -8.71 -5.39 0.28
N ALA A 79 -9.99 -5.57 0.62
CA ALA A 79 -10.86 -6.58 0.00
C ALA A 79 -11.35 -6.22 -1.42
N ASN A 80 -10.94 -5.07 -1.98
CA ASN A 80 -11.48 -4.49 -3.23
C ASN A 80 -13.01 -4.22 -3.19
N GLU A 81 -13.63 -4.15 -2.01
CA GLU A 81 -15.06 -3.90 -1.87
C GLU A 81 -15.39 -2.39 -1.88
N GLY A 82 -15.46 -1.80 -3.07
CA GLY A 82 -15.90 -0.41 -3.27
C GLY A 82 -15.26 0.28 -4.48
N PRO A 83 -15.52 1.58 -4.69
CA PRO A 83 -14.95 2.36 -5.80
C PRO A 83 -13.44 2.63 -5.66
N GLY A 84 -12.79 2.08 -4.63
CA GLY A 84 -11.35 2.19 -4.38
C GLY A 84 -10.56 1.44 -5.44
N ARG A 85 -10.34 2.08 -6.60
CA ARG A 85 -9.49 1.55 -7.65
C ARG A 85 -8.10 1.29 -7.07
N ILE A 86 -7.54 0.10 -7.33
CA ILE A 86 -6.10 -0.13 -7.25
C ILE A 86 -5.47 0.78 -8.31
N VAL A 87 -5.16 2.02 -7.96
CA VAL A 87 -4.55 2.98 -8.89
C VAL A 87 -3.06 2.67 -8.95
N GLY A 88 -2.71 1.65 -9.75
CA GLY A 88 -1.34 1.37 -10.18
C GLY A 88 -0.81 2.36 -11.22
N ARG A 89 -1.54 3.45 -11.54
CA ARG A 89 -1.07 4.50 -12.46
C ARG A 89 -1.49 5.87 -11.96
N THR A 90 -0.58 6.56 -11.27
CA THR A 90 -0.52 8.02 -11.40
C THR A 90 0.52 8.32 -12.47
N ALA A 91 0.10 8.23 -13.73
CA ALA A 91 0.72 9.02 -14.77
C ALA A 91 0.44 10.49 -14.42
N ARG A 92 1.45 11.21 -13.92
CA ARG A 92 1.54 12.62 -14.24
C ARG A 92 2.49 12.70 -15.43
N PRO A 93 2.04 12.91 -16.68
CA PRO A 93 2.92 13.54 -17.64
C PRO A 93 3.30 14.89 -17.03
N GLY A 94 4.58 15.08 -16.74
CA GLY A 94 5.10 16.40 -16.40
C GLY A 94 4.77 17.38 -17.54
N PRO A 95 4.58 18.68 -17.25
CA PRO A 95 4.24 19.64 -18.28
C PRO A 95 5.32 19.63 -19.36
N THR A 96 4.89 19.37 -20.60
CA THR A 96 5.70 19.52 -21.82
C THR A 96 6.24 20.94 -21.86
N ARG A 97 7.56 21.09 -21.97
CA ARG A 97 8.23 22.36 -22.30
C ARG A 97 8.69 22.31 -23.74
#